data_AF-A0A956S0M9-F1
#
_entry.id   AF-A0A956S0M9-F1
#
_cell.length_a   1.000
_cell.length_b   1.000
_cell.length_c   1.000
_cell.angle_alpha   90.00
_cell.angle_beta   90.00
_cell.angle_gamma   90.00
#
_symmetry.space_group_name_H-M   'P 1'
#
loop_
_entity.id
_entity.type
_entity.pdbx_description
1 polymer ?
#
loop_
_entity_poly.entity_id
_entity_poly.type
_entity_poly.pdbx_seq_one_letter_code
_entity_poly.pdbx_strand_id
1 'polypeptide(L)'
;MKKFNIAVSLLAMLALQAGAPETGFSQDKIPDAVAEIFDNRCAFSGCHVANSPDTDLDLTEKAAFGALVNQKSVDLEDMFLVQPGDYKKSYLFWKLMGIDGIKGDRMPPKGDQPLSKKQLQTIAKWIKSLPKSTNIQPRQRQTKPSFPGLSTGSLQTAQTVNTGSFSYRIAHRWMGRIDAGFGQFFGLDAGAHVLTEFSFPLSDRLSFTAGRSGSNATFVFNGKWKILQQATAPISMALVAGVDWITLRQISDPNNPAQLLSRASSQRFAWYGQLAIERQLSRKLAVLFNPGLLLNGNVTLANEDAVVCLAFAGKFNLSRRVSVFFEMAPVVAGSNTVLPVGGTAIKIGQPRIYDAFTFGLEHSIGGHVFHLYATNSLGLTPSQVMSGGNLDFLNGGLRLGFNIYRAMRLGW
;
A
#
# COMPACT_ATOMS: atom_id res chain seq x y z
N MET A 1 40.76 18.90 43.45
CA MET A 1 39.48 18.52 44.10
C MET A 1 38.42 19.56 43.77
N LYS A 2 37.35 19.17 43.07
CA LYS A 2 35.95 19.61 43.22
C LYS A 2 35.18 19.09 41.99
N LYS A 3 34.32 18.11 42.25
CA LYS A 3 33.42 17.48 41.28
C LYS A 3 32.09 18.25 41.27
N PHE A 4 31.51 18.36 40.09
CA PHE A 4 30.15 18.78 39.81
C PHE A 4 29.13 17.81 40.46
N ASN A 5 28.09 18.35 41.09
CA ASN A 5 26.96 17.59 41.60
C ASN A 5 25.69 17.90 40.80
N ILE A 6 24.99 16.82 40.45
CA ILE A 6 23.63 16.71 39.94
C ILE A 6 22.71 16.36 41.11
N ALA A 7 21.54 17.01 41.23
CA ALA A 7 20.27 16.43 41.74
C ALA A 7 19.22 17.56 41.80
N VAL A 8 18.19 17.54 40.95
CA VAL A 8 16.83 16.97 41.17
C VAL A 8 16.01 17.76 42.20
N SER A 9 14.90 18.35 41.75
CA SER A 9 13.73 18.64 42.57
C SER A 9 12.47 18.60 41.71
N LEU A 10 11.71 17.51 41.87
CA LEU A 10 10.27 17.43 41.64
C LEU A 10 9.57 18.22 42.76
N LEU A 11 8.58 19.06 42.45
CA LEU A 11 7.22 18.97 43.01
C LEU A 11 6.28 20.06 42.45
N ALA A 12 4.99 19.73 42.48
CA ALA A 12 3.82 20.60 42.54
C ALA A 12 3.19 21.11 41.23
N MET A 13 2.35 20.26 40.65
CA MET A 13 1.01 20.67 40.20
C MET A 13 0.05 19.49 40.39
N LEU A 14 -0.59 19.43 41.55
CA LEU A 14 -1.79 18.62 41.78
C LEU A 14 -2.90 19.59 42.18
N ALA A 15 -3.67 20.04 41.20
CA ALA A 15 -4.92 20.75 41.42
C ALA A 15 -6.06 19.75 41.35
N LEU A 16 -6.88 19.76 42.40
CA LEU A 16 -8.14 19.03 42.57
C LEU A 16 -9.03 19.09 41.33
N GLN A 17 -9.45 17.93 40.84
CA GLN A 17 -10.78 17.76 40.24
C GLN A 17 -11.42 16.50 40.82
N ALA A 18 -12.24 16.70 41.85
CA ALA A 18 -13.28 15.75 42.21
C ALA A 18 -14.43 15.94 41.23
N GLY A 19 -14.48 15.13 40.17
CA GLY A 19 -15.63 14.99 39.29
C GLY A 19 -16.58 13.92 39.84
N ALA A 20 -17.86 14.25 39.94
CA ALA A 20 -18.96 13.33 40.27
C ALA A 20 -19.01 12.13 39.30
N PRO A 21 -19.64 11.00 39.66
CA PRO A 21 -19.74 9.84 38.77
C PRO A 21 -20.57 10.21 37.54
N GLU A 22 -19.94 10.22 36.37
CA GLU A 22 -20.62 10.40 35.09
C GLU A 22 -21.47 9.16 34.76
N THR A 23 -22.76 9.23 35.08
CA THR A 23 -23.77 8.41 34.43
C THR A 23 -24.20 9.09 33.13
N GLY A 24 -23.32 9.08 32.13
CA GLY A 24 -23.60 9.66 30.82
C GLY A 24 -22.76 9.00 29.74
N PHE A 25 -23.40 8.42 28.73
CA PHE A 25 -22.70 8.03 27.51
C PHE A 25 -22.02 9.27 26.92
N SER A 26 -20.70 9.24 26.73
CA SER A 26 -19.98 10.27 25.96
C SER A 26 -20.64 10.39 24.58
N GLN A 27 -21.22 11.57 24.29
CA GLN A 27 -22.10 11.79 23.14
C GLN A 27 -21.39 11.77 21.78
N ASP A 28 -20.06 11.56 21.76
CA ASP A 28 -19.22 11.63 20.56
C ASP A 28 -18.47 10.33 20.25
N LYS A 29 -18.79 9.23 20.94
CA LYS A 29 -18.14 7.93 20.76
C LYS A 29 -19.13 6.79 20.59
N ILE A 30 -18.68 5.74 19.91
CA ILE A 30 -19.42 4.47 19.86
C ILE A 30 -19.21 3.74 21.21
N PRO A 31 -20.26 3.21 21.85
CA PRO A 31 -20.11 2.39 23.05
C PRO A 31 -19.26 1.14 22.79
N ASP A 32 -18.46 0.72 23.77
CA ASP A 32 -17.54 -0.43 23.66
C ASP A 32 -18.23 -1.69 23.11
N ALA A 33 -19.45 -1.99 23.56
CA ALA A 33 -20.21 -3.14 23.09
C ALA A 33 -20.59 -3.08 21.59
N VAL A 34 -20.71 -1.88 21.02
CA VAL A 34 -20.92 -1.69 19.57
C VAL A 34 -19.58 -1.67 18.84
N ALA A 35 -18.56 -1.03 19.42
CA ALA A 35 -17.20 -1.03 18.87
C ALA A 35 -16.67 -2.46 18.71
N GLU A 36 -16.85 -3.32 19.72
CA GLU A 36 -16.48 -4.74 19.69
C GLU A 36 -17.20 -5.50 18.55
N ILE A 37 -18.48 -5.19 18.28
CA ILE A 37 -19.19 -5.79 17.15
C ILE A 37 -18.60 -5.31 15.83
N PHE A 38 -18.32 -4.01 15.70
CA PHE A 38 -17.73 -3.47 14.49
C PHE A 38 -16.33 -4.01 14.25
N ASP A 39 -15.46 -4.04 15.25
CA ASP A 39 -14.09 -4.55 15.10
C ASP A 39 -14.06 -6.02 14.71
N ASN A 40 -14.95 -6.84 15.29
CA ASN A 40 -14.99 -8.27 15.00
C ASN A 40 -15.69 -8.63 13.69
N ARG A 41 -16.61 -7.79 13.19
CA ARG A 41 -17.54 -8.18 12.11
C ARG A 41 -17.58 -7.23 10.91
N CYS A 42 -16.96 -6.06 11.00
CA CYS A 42 -17.09 -5.00 9.99
C CYS A 42 -15.75 -4.32 9.69
N ALA A 43 -15.09 -3.81 10.71
CA ALA A 43 -13.83 -3.11 10.62
C ALA A 43 -12.72 -4.14 10.71
N PHE A 44 -12.44 -4.87 9.64
CA PHE A 44 -11.23 -5.69 9.52
C PHE A 44 -10.61 -5.51 8.14
N SER A 45 -9.39 -6.01 7.96
CA SER A 45 -8.64 -5.85 6.71
C SER A 45 -9.49 -6.31 5.53
N GLY A 46 -9.86 -5.37 4.65
CA GLY A 46 -10.65 -5.64 3.47
C GLY A 46 -12.14 -5.40 3.50
N CYS A 47 -12.68 -5.04 4.66
CA CYS A 47 -14.06 -4.59 4.80
C CYS A 47 -14.07 -3.09 5.09
N HIS A 48 -14.33 -2.67 6.33
CA HIS A 48 -14.53 -1.26 6.69
C HIS A 48 -13.42 -0.69 7.57
N VAL A 49 -12.20 -0.58 7.05
CA VAL A 49 -11.09 0.13 7.71
C VAL A 49 -10.50 1.20 6.79
N ALA A 50 -9.81 2.20 7.36
CA ALA A 50 -9.09 3.21 6.58
C ALA A 50 -8.31 2.59 5.41
N ASN A 51 -8.40 3.21 4.23
CA ASN A 51 -7.74 2.79 2.99
C ASN A 51 -8.17 1.41 2.44
N SER A 52 -9.30 0.83 2.91
CA SER A 52 -9.87 -0.36 2.28
C SER A 52 -10.33 -0.03 0.85
N PRO A 53 -9.88 -0.77 -0.19
CA PRO A 53 -10.15 -0.44 -1.60
C PRO A 53 -11.64 -0.41 -1.96
N ASP A 54 -12.48 -1.07 -1.18
CA ASP A 54 -13.90 -1.34 -1.47
C ASP A 54 -14.88 -0.47 -0.66
N THR A 55 -14.41 0.32 0.32
CA THR A 55 -15.32 1.05 1.22
C THR A 55 -14.89 2.50 1.45
N ASP A 56 -15.80 3.44 1.19
CA ASP A 56 -15.64 4.86 1.58
C ASP A 56 -15.87 5.08 3.09
N LEU A 57 -15.93 4.01 3.91
CA LEU A 57 -16.38 4.02 5.31
C LEU A 57 -15.39 3.28 6.21
N ASP A 58 -14.80 4.00 7.16
CA ASP A 58 -13.95 3.48 8.23
C ASP A 58 -14.78 3.27 9.50
N LEU A 59 -14.88 2.01 9.95
CA LEU A 59 -15.68 1.60 11.11
C LEU A 59 -14.81 1.22 12.32
N THR A 60 -13.54 1.60 12.33
CA THR A 60 -12.69 1.48 13.53
C THR A 60 -13.25 2.32 14.68
N GLU A 61 -13.00 1.89 15.93
CA GLU A 61 -13.50 2.55 17.15
C GLU A 61 -13.36 4.08 17.14
N LYS A 62 -12.21 4.58 16.66
CA LYS A 62 -11.90 6.03 16.62
C LYS A 62 -12.64 6.79 15.52
N ALA A 63 -13.01 6.14 14.41
CA ALA A 63 -13.58 6.80 13.23
C ALA A 63 -15.10 6.59 13.09
N ALA A 64 -15.61 5.47 13.60
CA ALA A 64 -16.93 4.97 13.28
C ALA A 64 -18.07 5.93 13.65
N PHE A 65 -17.97 6.63 14.80
CA PHE A 65 -19.02 7.55 15.25
C PHE A 65 -19.24 8.68 14.23
N GLY A 66 -18.19 9.42 13.91
CA GLY A 66 -18.25 10.50 12.91
C GLY A 66 -18.49 10.01 11.48
N ALA A 67 -18.11 8.76 11.17
CA ALA A 67 -18.32 8.17 9.85
C ALA A 67 -19.78 7.76 9.59
N LEU A 68 -20.56 7.47 10.64
CA LEU A 68 -21.92 6.92 10.57
C LEU A 68 -23.01 7.90 10.99
N VAL A 69 -22.83 8.56 12.13
CA VAL A 69 -23.92 9.27 12.81
C VAL A 69 -24.25 10.56 12.08
N ASN A 70 -25.51 10.70 11.67
CA ASN A 70 -26.03 11.84 10.92
C ASN A 70 -25.30 12.08 9.57
N GLN A 71 -24.70 11.03 9.00
CA GLN A 71 -24.05 11.09 7.70
C GLN A 71 -24.97 10.55 6.60
N LYS A 72 -25.10 11.26 5.47
CA LYS A 72 -25.92 10.78 4.34
C LYS A 72 -25.35 9.48 3.76
N SER A 73 -26.24 8.56 3.39
CA SER A 73 -25.88 7.36 2.64
C SER A 73 -25.59 7.72 1.18
N VAL A 74 -24.50 7.15 0.65
CA VAL A 74 -24.14 7.27 -0.78
C VAL A 74 -24.98 6.31 -1.63
N ASP A 75 -25.45 5.22 -1.02
CA ASP A 75 -26.25 4.23 -1.73
C ASP A 75 -27.72 4.66 -1.81
N LEU A 76 -28.26 5.25 -0.75
CA LEU A 76 -29.63 5.79 -0.70
C LEU A 76 -29.59 7.23 -0.21
N GLU A 77 -29.59 8.18 -1.15
CA GLU A 77 -29.36 9.61 -0.88
C GLU A 77 -30.39 10.25 0.07
N ASP A 78 -31.58 9.64 0.18
CA ASP A 78 -32.68 10.07 1.05
C ASP A 78 -32.57 9.56 2.50
N MET A 79 -31.55 8.75 2.81
CA MET A 79 -31.35 8.17 4.14
C MET A 79 -30.01 8.55 4.75
N PHE A 80 -29.99 8.66 6.08
CA PHE A 80 -28.75 8.71 6.85
C PHE A 80 -28.23 7.29 7.12
N LEU A 81 -26.91 7.12 7.15
CA LEU A 81 -26.23 5.89 7.57
C LEU A 81 -26.71 5.50 8.98
N VAL A 82 -26.62 6.43 9.93
CA VAL A 82 -27.29 6.34 11.22
C VAL A 82 -28.13 7.60 11.43
N GLN A 83 -29.45 7.43 11.49
CA GLN A 83 -30.41 8.45 11.92
C GLN A 83 -30.47 8.43 13.46
N PRO A 84 -29.99 9.48 14.15
CA PRO A 84 -30.02 9.53 15.60
C PRO A 84 -31.44 9.34 16.15
N GLY A 85 -31.59 8.43 17.12
CA GLY A 85 -32.86 8.13 17.79
C GLY A 85 -33.78 7.18 17.01
N ASP A 86 -33.48 6.83 15.76
CA ASP A 86 -34.34 5.95 14.95
C ASP A 86 -33.55 4.96 14.10
N TYR A 87 -33.32 3.77 14.68
CA TYR A 87 -32.66 2.66 14.00
C TYR A 87 -33.45 2.13 12.79
N LYS A 88 -34.79 2.29 12.75
CA LYS A 88 -35.60 1.86 11.60
C LYS A 88 -35.45 2.79 10.40
N LYS A 89 -35.06 4.05 10.63
CA LYS A 89 -34.72 5.01 9.56
C LYS A 89 -33.22 5.11 9.28
N SER A 90 -32.42 4.22 9.87
CA SER A 90 -30.97 4.18 9.69
C SER A 90 -30.59 3.17 8.60
N TYR A 91 -29.94 3.64 7.54
CA TYR A 91 -29.55 2.78 6.41
C TYR A 91 -28.54 1.69 6.81
N LEU A 92 -27.66 1.96 7.77
CA LEU A 92 -26.78 0.94 8.37
C LEU A 92 -27.60 -0.26 8.84
N PHE A 93 -28.71 -0.02 9.56
CA PHE A 93 -29.51 -1.09 10.12
C PHE A 93 -30.26 -1.88 9.04
N TRP A 94 -30.68 -1.22 7.96
CA TRP A 94 -31.26 -1.88 6.79
C TRP A 94 -30.24 -2.83 6.13
N LYS A 95 -29.00 -2.36 5.96
CA LYS A 95 -27.90 -3.18 5.42
C LYS A 95 -27.60 -4.38 6.32
N LEU A 96 -27.67 -4.22 7.65
CA LEU A 96 -27.45 -5.32 8.60
C LEU A 96 -28.56 -6.37 8.55
N MET A 97 -29.81 -5.95 8.37
CA MET A 97 -30.96 -6.86 8.30
C MET A 97 -31.15 -7.50 6.92
N GLY A 98 -30.68 -6.85 5.85
CA GLY A 98 -30.84 -7.39 4.49
C GLY A 98 -32.25 -7.24 3.96
N ILE A 99 -32.95 -6.16 4.33
CA ILE A 99 -34.33 -5.93 3.91
C ILE A 99 -34.42 -5.42 2.47
N ASP A 100 -35.61 -5.50 1.89
CA ASP A 100 -35.88 -4.97 0.56
C ASP A 100 -35.61 -3.46 0.48
N GLY A 101 -35.01 -3.03 -0.63
CA GLY A 101 -34.67 -1.62 -0.88
C GLY A 101 -33.21 -1.24 -0.61
N ILE A 102 -32.38 -2.13 -0.04
CA ILE A 102 -30.94 -1.88 0.06
C ILE A 102 -30.25 -2.01 -1.31
N LYS A 103 -29.19 -1.23 -1.55
CA LYS A 103 -28.31 -1.45 -2.70
C LYS A 103 -27.20 -2.44 -2.35
N GLY A 104 -26.95 -3.40 -3.24
CA GLY A 104 -25.99 -4.48 -3.03
C GLY A 104 -26.43 -5.45 -1.94
N ASP A 105 -25.50 -6.24 -1.41
CA ASP A 105 -25.82 -7.30 -0.45
C ASP A 105 -26.06 -6.78 0.98
N ARG A 106 -26.76 -7.57 1.80
CA ARG A 106 -26.75 -7.45 3.26
C ARG A 106 -25.31 -7.42 3.77
N MET A 107 -25.02 -6.66 4.82
CA MET A 107 -23.72 -6.67 5.52
C MET A 107 -23.84 -7.39 6.88
N PRO A 108 -22.90 -8.28 7.25
CA PRO A 108 -21.83 -8.86 6.43
C PRO A 108 -22.36 -9.57 5.16
N PRO A 109 -21.58 -9.64 4.07
CA PRO A 109 -22.01 -10.13 2.77
C PRO A 109 -22.50 -11.59 2.78
N LYS A 110 -23.16 -12.00 1.69
CA LYS A 110 -23.67 -13.36 1.50
C LYS A 110 -22.50 -14.34 1.46
N GLY A 111 -22.38 -15.19 2.49
CA GLY A 111 -21.24 -16.07 2.73
C GLY A 111 -20.71 -15.96 4.16
N ASP A 112 -20.85 -14.78 4.77
CA ASP A 112 -20.52 -14.57 6.19
C ASP A 112 -21.74 -14.79 7.08
N GLN A 113 -21.49 -15.25 8.31
CA GLN A 113 -22.55 -15.37 9.30
C GLN A 113 -23.21 -13.99 9.53
N PRO A 114 -24.55 -13.89 9.48
CA PRO A 114 -25.24 -12.68 9.92
C PRO A 114 -24.89 -12.32 11.36
N LEU A 115 -25.14 -11.06 11.73
CA LEU A 115 -25.12 -10.67 13.14
C LEU A 115 -26.23 -11.43 13.88
N SER A 116 -25.93 -11.86 15.11
CA SER A 116 -26.94 -12.47 15.97
C SER A 116 -28.02 -11.46 16.35
N LYS A 117 -29.20 -11.96 16.77
CA LYS A 117 -30.28 -11.10 17.28
C LYS A 117 -29.79 -10.20 18.42
N LYS A 118 -28.91 -10.69 19.29
CA LYS A 118 -28.32 -9.91 20.39
C LYS A 118 -27.45 -8.77 19.87
N GLN A 119 -26.59 -9.03 18.88
CA GLN A 119 -25.74 -8.00 18.27
C GLN A 119 -26.58 -6.93 17.55
N LEU A 120 -27.60 -7.33 16.78
CA LEU A 120 -28.53 -6.39 16.15
C LEU A 120 -29.28 -5.54 17.20
N GLN A 121 -29.70 -6.14 18.31
CA GLN A 121 -30.33 -5.41 19.41
C GLN A 121 -29.37 -4.41 20.08
N THR A 122 -28.10 -4.77 20.27
CA THR A 122 -27.07 -3.86 20.80
C THR A 122 -26.92 -2.62 19.90
N ILE A 123 -26.78 -2.82 18.58
CA ILE A 123 -26.68 -1.71 17.63
C ILE A 123 -27.97 -0.87 17.60
N ALA A 124 -29.14 -1.51 17.60
CA ALA A 124 -30.43 -0.81 17.61
C ALA A 124 -30.62 0.04 18.89
N LYS A 125 -30.20 -0.48 20.05
CA LYS A 125 -30.26 0.26 21.33
C LYS A 125 -29.35 1.48 21.31
N TRP A 126 -28.12 1.33 20.81
CA TRP A 126 -27.21 2.46 20.65
C TRP A 126 -27.79 3.53 19.73
N ILE A 127 -28.30 3.18 18.55
CA ILE A 127 -28.88 4.17 17.65
C ILE A 127 -30.06 4.90 18.31
N LYS A 128 -30.93 4.16 19.02
CA LYS A 128 -32.07 4.74 19.77
C LYS A 128 -31.63 5.66 20.91
N SER A 129 -30.49 5.42 21.54
CA SER A 129 -30.00 6.27 22.63
C SER A 129 -29.40 7.59 22.15
N LEU A 130 -29.13 7.73 20.85
CA LEU A 130 -28.61 8.97 20.29
C LEU A 130 -29.69 10.08 20.29
N PRO A 131 -29.38 11.29 20.79
CA PRO A 131 -30.28 12.44 20.67
C PRO A 131 -30.62 12.76 19.21
N LYS A 132 -31.89 13.04 18.91
CA LYS A 132 -32.29 13.46 17.56
C LYS A 132 -31.60 14.75 17.09
N SER A 133 -31.14 15.57 18.05
CA SER A 133 -30.38 16.80 17.82
C SER A 133 -28.88 16.60 17.59
N THR A 134 -28.37 15.36 17.58
CA THR A 134 -26.94 15.10 17.35
C THR A 134 -26.49 15.67 16.02
N ASN A 135 -25.64 16.68 16.10
CA ASN A 135 -25.07 17.36 14.95
C ASN A 135 -23.59 17.01 14.85
N ILE A 136 -23.19 16.42 13.73
CA ILE A 136 -21.80 16.12 13.42
C ILE A 136 -21.47 16.77 12.09
N GLN A 137 -20.26 17.31 11.99
CA GLN A 137 -19.74 17.82 10.73
C GLN A 137 -19.92 16.76 9.62
N PRO A 138 -20.43 17.14 8.43
CA PRO A 138 -20.54 16.22 7.32
C PRO A 138 -19.21 15.51 7.06
N ARG A 139 -19.25 14.19 6.90
CA ARG A 139 -18.09 13.35 6.65
C ARG A 139 -17.41 13.88 5.40
N GLN A 140 -16.20 14.40 5.54
CA GLN A 140 -15.35 14.62 4.38
C GLN A 140 -15.16 13.25 3.73
N ARG A 141 -15.58 13.14 2.47
CA ARG A 141 -15.51 11.88 1.74
C ARG A 141 -14.08 11.39 1.77
N GLN A 142 -13.82 10.27 2.45
CA GLN A 142 -12.54 9.58 2.32
C GLN A 142 -12.39 9.25 0.84
N THR A 143 -11.45 9.92 0.17
CA THR A 143 -11.16 9.61 -1.22
C THR A 143 -10.51 8.24 -1.23
N LYS A 144 -11.13 7.29 -1.95
CA LYS A 144 -10.48 6.03 -2.30
C LYS A 144 -9.05 6.33 -2.79
N PRO A 145 -8.01 5.68 -2.25
CA PRO A 145 -6.66 5.91 -2.70
C PRO A 145 -6.56 5.61 -4.20
N SER A 146 -5.79 6.44 -4.93
CA SER A 146 -5.63 6.31 -6.38
C SER A 146 -5.11 4.91 -6.74
N PHE A 147 -4.17 4.42 -5.92
CA PHE A 147 -3.60 3.09 -6.00
C PHE A 147 -3.70 2.40 -4.62
N PRO A 148 -4.33 1.21 -4.53
CA PRO A 148 -4.58 0.55 -3.25
C PRO A 148 -3.33 -0.14 -2.68
N GLY A 149 -2.37 -0.53 -3.53
CA GLY A 149 -1.11 -1.14 -3.11
C GLY A 149 -0.05 -0.10 -2.73
N LEU A 150 0.92 -0.50 -1.91
CA LEU A 150 2.12 0.30 -1.59
C LEU A 150 3.03 0.52 -2.81
N SER A 151 2.92 -0.36 -3.79
CA SER A 151 3.35 -0.13 -5.16
C SER A 151 2.27 -0.62 -6.10
N THR A 152 2.38 -0.23 -7.36
CA THR A 152 1.69 -0.86 -8.49
C THR A 152 2.32 -2.26 -8.73
N GLY A 153 2.56 -2.65 -9.97
CA GLY A 153 3.41 -3.78 -10.32
C GLY A 153 4.83 -3.63 -9.77
N SER A 154 5.45 -2.46 -9.90
CA SER A 154 6.82 -2.21 -9.41
C SER A 154 7.04 -0.77 -8.92
N LEU A 155 6.33 0.21 -9.46
CA LEU A 155 6.48 1.61 -9.04
C LEU A 155 5.83 1.91 -7.69
N GLN A 156 6.55 2.64 -6.83
CA GLN A 156 6.06 3.08 -5.52
C GLN A 156 4.88 4.04 -5.68
N THR A 157 3.86 3.87 -4.84
CA THR A 157 2.69 4.76 -4.78
C THR A 157 2.79 5.68 -3.57
N ALA A 158 1.88 6.67 -3.50
CA ALA A 158 1.78 7.52 -2.31
C ALA A 158 1.14 6.80 -1.11
N GLN A 159 0.69 5.55 -1.27
CA GLN A 159 0.00 4.80 -0.21
C GLN A 159 0.96 4.36 0.91
N THR A 160 0.50 4.52 2.15
CA THR A 160 1.19 4.13 3.39
C THR A 160 0.41 3.04 4.11
N VAL A 161 1.07 2.38 5.07
CA VAL A 161 0.41 1.45 6.00
C VAL A 161 -0.19 2.24 7.16
N ASN A 162 -1.42 1.89 7.56
CA ASN A 162 -2.09 2.52 8.69
C ASN A 162 -1.65 1.88 10.02
N THR A 163 -1.62 2.69 11.08
CA THR A 163 -1.40 2.21 12.44
C THR A 163 -2.40 1.12 12.82
N GLY A 164 -1.96 0.15 13.62
CA GLY A 164 -2.75 -1.06 13.94
C GLY A 164 -2.74 -2.14 12.85
N SER A 165 -1.94 -1.98 11.80
CA SER A 165 -1.76 -2.99 10.76
C SER A 165 -0.34 -3.02 10.22
N PHE A 166 0.08 -4.13 9.60
CA PHE A 166 1.28 -4.21 8.76
C PHE A 166 0.89 -4.74 7.38
N SER A 167 1.68 -4.46 6.35
CA SER A 167 1.49 -5.02 5.02
C SER A 167 2.53 -6.10 4.74
N TYR A 168 2.10 -7.25 4.24
CA TYR A 168 2.98 -8.24 3.64
C TYR A 168 2.82 -8.20 2.12
N ARG A 169 3.93 -8.23 1.38
CA ARG A 169 3.95 -8.36 -0.07
C ARG A 169 4.79 -9.56 -0.47
N ILE A 170 4.27 -10.35 -1.40
CA ILE A 170 5.07 -11.27 -2.21
C ILE A 170 4.99 -10.80 -3.67
N ALA A 171 6.15 -10.63 -4.30
CA ALA A 171 6.28 -10.31 -5.72
C ALA A 171 7.06 -11.43 -6.41
N HIS A 172 6.48 -12.00 -7.45
CA HIS A 172 7.00 -13.14 -8.19
C HIS A 172 7.25 -12.74 -9.64
N ARG A 173 8.40 -13.13 -10.18
CA ARG A 173 8.79 -12.85 -11.56
C ARG A 173 9.38 -14.12 -12.17
N TRP A 174 8.70 -14.70 -13.16
CA TRP A 174 9.27 -15.82 -13.91
C TRP A 174 10.44 -15.35 -14.76
N MET A 175 11.51 -16.12 -14.81
CA MET A 175 12.68 -15.76 -15.62
C MET A 175 12.43 -15.99 -17.12
N GLY A 176 11.57 -16.96 -17.44
CA GLY A 176 11.20 -17.35 -18.79
C GLY A 176 10.42 -16.26 -19.52
N ARG A 177 10.56 -16.24 -20.84
CA ARG A 177 9.86 -15.31 -21.72
C ARG A 177 8.52 -15.89 -22.17
N ILE A 178 7.53 -15.03 -22.39
CA ILE A 178 6.19 -15.42 -22.87
C ILE A 178 6.28 -16.10 -24.24
N ASP A 179 7.21 -15.66 -25.09
CA ASP A 179 7.43 -16.19 -26.43
C ASP A 179 8.21 -17.53 -26.45
N ALA A 180 8.52 -18.13 -25.30
CA ALA A 180 9.14 -19.46 -25.23
C ALA A 180 8.21 -20.60 -25.74
N GLY A 181 6.93 -20.31 -25.93
CA GLY A 181 5.96 -21.23 -26.54
C GLY A 181 5.40 -22.29 -25.58
N PHE A 182 4.49 -23.12 -26.11
CA PHE A 182 3.73 -24.10 -25.31
C PHE A 182 4.62 -25.15 -24.61
N GLY A 183 5.73 -25.56 -25.23
CA GLY A 183 6.64 -26.57 -24.67
C GLY A 183 7.47 -26.10 -23.47
N GLN A 184 7.45 -24.80 -23.14
CA GLN A 184 8.00 -24.20 -21.92
C GLN A 184 6.91 -23.50 -21.10
N PHE A 185 5.65 -23.88 -21.37
CA PHE A 185 4.44 -23.28 -20.83
C PHE A 185 4.47 -21.74 -20.82
N PHE A 186 4.85 -21.13 -21.96
CA PHE A 186 4.97 -19.67 -22.13
C PHE A 186 5.92 -19.02 -21.11
N GLY A 187 7.00 -19.73 -20.78
CA GLY A 187 8.04 -19.29 -19.84
C GLY A 187 7.74 -19.59 -18.37
N LEU A 188 6.60 -20.21 -18.06
CA LEU A 188 6.20 -20.53 -16.69
C LEU A 188 6.94 -21.74 -16.10
N ASP A 189 7.49 -22.62 -16.94
CA ASP A 189 8.31 -23.77 -16.50
C ASP A 189 9.72 -23.34 -16.05
N ALA A 190 10.12 -22.11 -16.36
CA ALA A 190 11.39 -21.56 -15.93
C ALA A 190 11.40 -21.23 -14.43
N GLY A 191 12.61 -21.12 -13.85
CA GLY A 191 12.78 -20.60 -12.50
C GLY A 191 12.24 -19.17 -12.34
N ALA A 192 12.13 -18.72 -11.08
CA ALA A 192 11.58 -17.42 -10.76
C ALA A 192 12.39 -16.70 -9.68
N HIS A 193 12.33 -15.37 -9.73
CA HIS A 193 12.73 -14.53 -8.61
C HIS A 193 11.51 -14.16 -7.78
N VAL A 194 11.69 -14.22 -6.46
CA VAL A 194 10.67 -13.87 -5.48
C VAL A 194 11.22 -12.80 -4.55
N LEU A 195 10.42 -11.76 -4.33
CA LEU A 195 10.65 -10.72 -3.33
C LEU A 195 9.57 -10.85 -2.26
N THR A 196 9.99 -10.95 -1.00
CA THR A 196 9.11 -10.87 0.16
C THR A 196 9.39 -9.57 0.92
N GLU A 197 8.34 -8.78 1.20
CA GLU A 197 8.46 -7.49 1.90
C GLU A 197 7.44 -7.40 3.04
N PHE A 198 7.87 -6.82 4.15
CA PHE A 198 7.03 -6.41 5.27
C PHE A 198 7.13 -4.90 5.43
N SER A 199 5.98 -4.23 5.48
CA SER A 199 5.89 -2.79 5.73
C SER A 199 5.13 -2.53 7.02
N PHE A 200 5.75 -1.80 7.93
CA PHE A 200 5.22 -1.46 9.25
C PHE A 200 4.98 0.05 9.36
N PRO A 201 3.87 0.48 9.99
CA PRO A 201 3.60 1.88 10.25
C PRO A 201 4.43 2.37 11.44
N LEU A 202 5.10 3.50 11.28
CA LEU A 202 5.58 4.34 12.38
C LEU A 202 4.51 5.38 12.76
N SER A 203 3.70 5.80 11.79
CA SER A 203 2.45 6.55 11.93
C SER A 203 1.56 6.28 10.70
N ASP A 204 0.35 6.84 10.64
CA ASP A 204 -0.51 6.71 9.45
C ASP A 204 0.09 7.36 8.18
N ARG A 205 1.11 8.21 8.35
CA ARG A 205 1.82 8.89 7.25
C ARG A 205 3.25 8.40 7.03
N LEU A 206 3.79 7.58 7.92
CA LEU A 206 5.19 7.15 7.84
C LEU A 206 5.27 5.64 8.04
N SER A 207 5.88 4.94 7.09
CA SER A 207 6.09 3.50 7.17
C SER A 207 7.53 3.12 6.88
N PHE A 208 7.98 2.04 7.48
CA PHE A 208 9.25 1.39 7.20
C PHE A 208 8.99 0.05 6.51
N THR A 209 9.76 -0.27 5.49
CA THR A 209 9.69 -1.54 4.75
C THR A 209 11.03 -2.25 4.84
N ALA A 210 10.99 -3.55 5.10
CA ALA A 210 12.13 -4.45 4.97
C ALA A 210 11.73 -5.66 4.13
N GLY A 211 12.62 -6.13 3.26
CA GLY A 211 12.36 -7.28 2.41
C GLY A 211 13.60 -7.96 1.87
N ARG A 212 13.39 -9.06 1.16
CA ARG A 212 14.46 -9.81 0.49
C ARG A 212 14.00 -10.32 -0.86
N SER A 213 14.77 -10.00 -1.90
CA SER A 213 14.62 -10.52 -3.25
C SER A 213 15.61 -11.66 -3.51
N GLY A 214 15.14 -12.71 -4.17
CA GLY A 214 15.98 -13.76 -4.74
C GLY A 214 16.91 -13.23 -5.83
N SER A 215 16.54 -12.15 -6.53
CA SER A 215 17.40 -11.47 -7.49
C SER A 215 18.62 -10.90 -6.78
N ASN A 216 19.81 -11.39 -7.13
CA ASN A 216 21.10 -11.01 -6.53
C ASN A 216 21.16 -11.15 -4.99
N ALA A 217 20.29 -11.98 -4.39
CA ALA A 217 20.16 -12.12 -2.94
C ALA A 217 20.10 -10.76 -2.22
N THR A 218 19.23 -9.88 -2.72
CA THR A 218 19.19 -8.45 -2.34
C THR A 218 18.26 -8.23 -1.16
N PHE A 219 18.74 -7.61 -0.08
CA PHE A 219 17.86 -7.06 0.96
C PHE A 219 17.40 -5.67 0.57
N VAL A 220 16.16 -5.33 0.88
CA VAL A 220 15.55 -4.02 0.61
C VAL A 220 15.18 -3.39 1.94
N PHE A 221 15.57 -2.14 2.15
CA PHE A 221 15.12 -1.33 3.28
C PHE A 221 14.68 0.04 2.79
N ASN A 222 13.47 0.49 3.13
CA ASN A 222 13.04 1.85 2.80
C ASN A 222 12.14 2.47 3.88
N GLY A 223 12.18 3.79 3.94
CA GLY A 223 11.16 4.62 4.58
C GLY A 223 10.26 5.24 3.53
N LYS A 224 8.97 5.32 3.82
CA LYS A 224 7.97 6.03 3.00
C LYS A 224 7.19 7.02 3.84
N TRP A 225 7.24 8.28 3.45
CA TRP A 225 6.56 9.38 4.12
C TRP A 225 5.53 10.03 3.19
N LYS A 226 4.24 9.92 3.53
CA LYS A 226 3.13 10.59 2.87
C LYS A 226 3.07 12.07 3.28
N ILE A 227 3.37 12.94 2.34
CA ILE A 227 3.44 14.39 2.49
C ILE A 227 2.05 15.01 2.27
N LEU A 228 1.42 14.65 1.15
CA LEU A 228 0.10 15.14 0.76
C LEU A 228 -0.87 13.98 0.55
N GLN A 229 -2.14 14.22 0.83
CA GLN A 229 -3.22 13.28 0.63
C GLN A 229 -4.28 13.95 -0.24
N GLN A 230 -4.60 13.33 -1.38
CA GLN A 230 -5.73 13.74 -2.19
C GLN A 230 -6.99 13.72 -1.32
N ALA A 231 -7.84 14.74 -1.45
CA ALA A 231 -8.99 15.15 -0.60
C ALA A 231 -8.71 16.46 0.14
N THR A 232 -7.60 16.51 0.87
CA THR A 232 -7.13 17.74 1.55
C THR A 232 -6.17 18.53 0.67
N ALA A 233 -5.56 17.86 -0.31
CA ALA A 233 -4.75 18.43 -1.37
C ALA A 233 -5.28 17.98 -2.75
N PRO A 234 -4.87 18.65 -3.85
CA PRO A 234 -5.26 18.25 -5.20
C PRO A 234 -4.63 16.93 -5.68
N ILE A 235 -3.61 16.44 -4.98
CA ILE A 235 -2.82 15.23 -5.28
C ILE A 235 -2.48 14.50 -3.98
N SER A 236 -2.16 13.21 -4.08
CA SER A 236 -1.40 12.52 -3.04
C SER A 236 0.08 12.53 -3.41
N MET A 237 0.95 12.68 -2.41
CA MET A 237 2.39 12.71 -2.61
C MET A 237 3.10 12.00 -1.48
N ALA A 238 4.05 11.13 -1.79
CA ALA A 238 4.93 10.52 -0.79
C ALA A 238 6.40 10.49 -1.25
N LEU A 239 7.29 10.75 -0.30
CA LEU A 239 8.72 10.53 -0.46
C LEU A 239 9.06 9.09 -0.05
N VAL A 240 9.80 8.38 -0.89
CA VAL A 240 10.37 7.07 -0.58
C VAL A 240 11.89 7.19 -0.67
N ALA A 241 12.59 6.77 0.38
CA ALA A 241 14.04 6.71 0.39
C ALA A 241 14.48 5.37 0.96
N GLY A 242 15.48 4.75 0.35
CA GLY A 242 15.90 3.42 0.75
C GLY A 242 17.25 2.99 0.23
N VAL A 243 17.60 1.76 0.60
CA VAL A 243 18.82 1.10 0.21
C VAL A 243 18.53 -0.36 -0.12
N ASP A 244 19.09 -0.80 -1.23
CA ASP A 244 19.15 -2.19 -1.64
C ASP A 244 20.56 -2.72 -1.38
N TRP A 245 20.65 -3.77 -0.57
CA TRP A 245 21.91 -4.40 -0.16
C TRP A 245 22.09 -5.73 -0.88
N ILE A 246 23.00 -5.76 -1.85
CA ILE A 246 23.29 -6.91 -2.71
C ILE A 246 24.23 -7.87 -2.00
N THR A 247 23.74 -9.05 -1.62
CA THR A 247 24.53 -9.99 -0.80
C THR A 247 25.04 -11.21 -1.56
N LEU A 248 24.64 -11.40 -2.82
CA LEU A 248 25.18 -12.50 -3.64
C LEU A 248 26.69 -12.33 -3.82
N ARG A 249 27.46 -13.37 -3.45
CA ARG A 249 28.93 -13.36 -3.54
C ARG A 249 29.42 -13.70 -4.94
N GLN A 250 28.87 -14.76 -5.54
CA GLN A 250 29.21 -15.20 -6.88
C GLN A 250 28.24 -14.58 -7.88
N ILE A 251 28.64 -13.48 -8.51
CA ILE A 251 28.01 -13.10 -9.78
C ILE A 251 28.57 -14.09 -10.81
N SER A 252 27.70 -14.78 -11.55
CA SER A 252 28.05 -15.91 -12.43
C SER A 252 29.09 -15.61 -13.53
N ASP A 253 29.53 -14.36 -13.66
CA ASP A 253 30.59 -13.92 -14.56
C ASP A 253 31.95 -13.91 -13.82
N PRO A 254 32.89 -14.83 -14.16
CA PRO A 254 34.24 -14.91 -13.58
C PRO A 254 35.07 -13.62 -13.70
N ASN A 255 34.75 -12.75 -14.67
CA ASN A 255 35.47 -11.50 -14.88
C ASN A 255 34.85 -10.34 -14.10
N ASN A 256 33.81 -10.59 -13.31
CA ASN A 256 33.11 -9.55 -12.60
C ASN A 256 33.91 -9.10 -11.36
N PRO A 257 34.33 -7.82 -11.28
CA PRO A 257 35.12 -7.34 -10.14
C PRO A 257 34.35 -7.42 -8.80
N ALA A 258 33.02 -7.53 -8.83
CA ALA A 258 32.20 -7.67 -7.64
C ALA A 258 32.29 -9.06 -6.97
N GLN A 259 32.90 -10.06 -7.61
CA GLN A 259 33.09 -11.39 -7.02
C GLN A 259 33.94 -11.37 -5.75
N LEU A 260 34.92 -10.46 -5.67
CA LEU A 260 35.87 -10.36 -4.56
C LEU A 260 35.41 -9.41 -3.45
N LEU A 261 34.32 -8.67 -3.66
CA LEU A 261 33.84 -7.70 -2.68
C LEU A 261 33.27 -8.38 -1.44
N SER A 262 33.71 -7.96 -0.26
CA SER A 262 33.06 -8.31 1.01
C SER A 262 31.58 -7.94 0.98
N ARG A 263 30.72 -8.70 1.68
CA ARG A 263 29.28 -8.38 1.79
C ARG A 263 29.02 -6.99 2.39
N ALA A 264 29.96 -6.46 3.17
CA ALA A 264 29.88 -5.14 3.79
C ALA A 264 30.51 -4.03 2.94
N SER A 265 31.00 -4.32 1.73
CA SER A 265 31.61 -3.33 0.86
C SER A 265 30.59 -2.28 0.41
N SER A 266 30.97 -1.00 0.37
CA SER A 266 30.08 0.11 0.02
C SER A 266 29.43 -0.05 -1.37
N GLN A 267 30.15 -0.64 -2.34
CA GLN A 267 29.64 -0.91 -3.68
C GLN A 267 28.41 -1.83 -3.69
N ARG A 268 28.17 -2.60 -2.62
CA ARG A 268 27.01 -3.50 -2.52
C ARG A 268 25.72 -2.80 -2.07
N PHE A 269 25.76 -1.50 -1.83
CA PHE A 269 24.62 -0.72 -1.36
C PHE A 269 24.16 0.26 -2.44
N ALA A 270 22.99 -0.02 -3.03
CA ALA A 270 22.34 0.86 -3.98
C ALA A 270 21.33 1.74 -3.24
N TRP A 271 21.55 3.05 -3.22
CA TRP A 271 20.71 4.03 -2.54
C TRP A 271 19.75 4.66 -3.54
N TYR A 272 18.49 4.83 -3.13
CA TYR A 272 17.48 5.45 -3.99
C TYR A 272 16.61 6.42 -3.24
N GLY A 273 16.16 7.44 -3.97
CA GLY A 273 15.09 8.36 -3.58
C GLY A 273 14.07 8.43 -4.70
N GLN A 274 12.79 8.39 -4.34
CA GLN A 274 11.65 8.43 -5.26
C GLN A 274 10.56 9.34 -4.70
N LEU A 275 9.91 10.10 -5.57
CA LEU A 275 8.78 10.96 -5.18
C LEU A 275 7.52 10.48 -5.89
N ALA A 276 6.68 9.71 -5.21
CA ALA A 276 5.42 9.23 -5.77
C ALA A 276 4.38 10.35 -5.73
N ILE A 277 3.97 10.84 -6.91
CA ILE A 277 2.96 11.89 -7.09
C ILE A 277 1.79 11.27 -7.86
N GLU A 278 0.64 11.13 -7.22
CA GLU A 278 -0.51 10.47 -7.82
C GLU A 278 -1.79 11.30 -7.74
N ARG A 279 -2.67 11.08 -8.72
CA ARG A 279 -3.98 11.70 -8.76
C ARG A 279 -5.02 10.76 -9.35
N GLN A 280 -6.12 10.58 -8.63
CA GLN A 280 -7.36 10.07 -9.15
C GLN A 280 -8.03 11.18 -9.99
N LEU A 281 -8.05 11.02 -11.32
CA LEU A 281 -8.60 12.01 -12.26
C LEU A 281 -10.12 11.89 -12.41
N SER A 282 -10.65 10.67 -12.34
CA SER A 282 -12.09 10.39 -12.40
C SER A 282 -12.42 9.14 -11.60
N ARG A 283 -13.68 8.67 -11.57
CA ARG A 283 -14.01 7.38 -10.92
C ARG A 283 -13.30 6.17 -11.58
N LYS A 284 -12.86 6.31 -12.83
CA LYS A 284 -12.24 5.23 -13.61
C LYS A 284 -10.73 5.40 -13.76
N LEU A 285 -10.21 6.62 -13.84
CA LEU A 285 -8.82 6.88 -14.22
C LEU A 285 -8.00 7.44 -13.07
N ALA A 286 -6.84 6.83 -12.80
CA ALA A 286 -5.80 7.31 -11.92
C ALA A 286 -4.45 7.34 -12.63
N VAL A 287 -3.61 8.29 -12.27
CA VAL A 287 -2.25 8.45 -12.81
C VAL A 287 -1.23 8.64 -11.68
N LEU A 288 -0.01 8.19 -11.92
CA LEU A 288 1.14 8.30 -11.04
C LEU A 288 2.34 8.79 -11.86
N PHE A 289 3.05 9.79 -11.33
CA PHE A 289 4.38 10.18 -11.76
C PHE A 289 5.33 9.93 -10.59
N ASN A 290 6.47 9.28 -10.85
CA ASN A 290 7.41 8.83 -9.84
C ASN A 290 8.86 9.07 -10.30
N PRO A 291 9.33 10.32 -10.29
CA PRO A 291 10.73 10.64 -10.52
C PRO A 291 11.58 10.04 -9.40
N GLY A 292 12.74 9.50 -9.78
CA GLY A 292 13.68 8.92 -8.84
C GLY A 292 15.14 9.10 -9.24
N LEU A 293 15.97 9.09 -8.21
CA LEU A 293 17.43 9.11 -8.28
C LEU A 293 17.96 7.81 -7.68
N LEU A 294 18.84 7.14 -8.42
CA LEU A 294 19.54 5.94 -7.99
C LEU A 294 21.05 6.22 -7.99
N LEU A 295 21.67 5.91 -6.86
CA LEU A 295 23.11 5.94 -6.66
C LEU A 295 23.53 4.53 -6.27
N ASN A 296 24.67 4.06 -6.73
CA ASN A 296 25.15 2.75 -6.31
C ASN A 296 24.58 1.58 -7.16
N GLY A 297 23.96 1.84 -8.31
CA GLY A 297 23.07 0.91 -9.03
C GLY A 297 23.78 -0.27 -9.71
N ASN A 298 25.06 -0.13 -10.03
CA ASN A 298 25.91 -1.12 -10.66
C ASN A 298 27.11 -1.48 -9.78
N VAL A 299 26.95 -2.56 -9.01
CA VAL A 299 27.99 -3.14 -8.13
C VAL A 299 29.31 -3.49 -8.85
N THR A 300 29.31 -3.59 -10.18
CA THR A 300 30.46 -3.99 -11.00
C THR A 300 31.37 -2.82 -11.37
N LEU A 301 30.92 -1.58 -11.13
CA LEU A 301 31.67 -0.37 -11.48
C LEU A 301 31.84 0.49 -10.22
N ALA A 302 33.09 0.89 -9.94
CA ALA A 302 33.38 1.72 -8.77
C ALA A 302 32.98 3.20 -8.97
N ASN A 303 33.06 3.70 -10.20
CA ASN A 303 32.76 5.08 -10.57
C ASN A 303 31.62 5.08 -11.61
N GLU A 304 30.39 4.86 -11.13
CA GLU A 304 29.22 4.94 -11.97
C GLU A 304 28.55 6.32 -11.90
N ASP A 305 27.81 6.66 -12.95
CA ASP A 305 26.97 7.85 -12.96
C ASP A 305 25.71 7.61 -12.10
N ALA A 306 25.23 8.67 -11.47
CA ALA A 306 23.90 8.66 -10.87
C ALA A 306 22.84 8.42 -11.96
N VAL A 307 21.89 7.53 -11.66
CA VAL A 307 20.81 7.18 -12.58
C VAL A 307 19.57 8.00 -12.23
N VAL A 308 19.01 8.69 -13.23
CA VAL A 308 17.74 9.40 -13.09
C VAL A 308 16.67 8.66 -13.87
N CYS A 309 15.59 8.31 -13.18
CA CYS A 309 14.45 7.59 -13.74
C CYS A 309 13.19 8.46 -13.61
N LEU A 310 12.44 8.65 -14.70
CA LEU A 310 11.20 9.43 -14.70
C LEU A 310 10.01 8.50 -14.91
N ALA A 311 9.61 7.77 -13.88
CA ALA A 311 8.62 6.71 -14.04
C ALA A 311 7.18 7.22 -14.05
N PHE A 312 6.30 6.54 -14.77
CA PHE A 312 4.87 6.85 -14.89
C PHE A 312 4.04 5.57 -14.76
N ALA A 313 2.86 5.67 -14.15
CA ALA A 313 1.86 4.63 -14.20
C ALA A 313 0.47 5.20 -14.48
N GLY A 314 -0.35 4.41 -15.16
CA GLY A 314 -1.78 4.67 -15.32
C GLY A 314 -2.58 3.48 -14.86
N LYS A 315 -3.73 3.75 -14.24
CA LYS A 315 -4.70 2.72 -13.84
C LYS A 315 -6.09 3.09 -14.30
N PHE A 316 -6.77 2.12 -14.92
CA PHE A 316 -8.14 2.23 -15.36
C PHE A 316 -9.03 1.18 -14.70
N ASN A 317 -9.97 1.61 -13.86
CA ASN A 317 -10.91 0.73 -13.16
C ASN A 317 -11.97 0.22 -14.15
N LEU A 318 -11.97 -1.09 -14.41
CA LEU A 318 -13.01 -1.78 -15.17
C LEU A 318 -14.27 -2.02 -14.32
N SER A 319 -14.06 -2.32 -13.04
CA SER A 319 -15.10 -2.46 -12.03
C SER A 319 -14.63 -1.89 -10.68
N ARG A 320 -15.39 -2.11 -9.60
CA ARG A 320 -14.95 -1.69 -8.26
C ARG A 320 -13.69 -2.43 -7.80
N ARG A 321 -13.52 -3.68 -8.26
CA ARG A 321 -12.47 -4.61 -7.83
C ARG A 321 -11.42 -4.88 -8.90
N VAL A 322 -11.76 -4.74 -10.18
CA VAL A 322 -10.86 -5.08 -11.29
C VAL A 322 -10.43 -3.82 -12.02
N SER A 323 -9.12 -3.69 -12.24
CA SER A 323 -8.52 -2.59 -13.01
C SER A 323 -7.49 -3.14 -13.97
N VAL A 324 -7.23 -2.42 -15.05
CA VAL A 324 -6.01 -2.57 -15.85
C VAL A 324 -5.02 -1.49 -15.43
N PHE A 325 -3.73 -1.80 -15.46
CA PHE A 325 -2.68 -0.82 -15.21
C PHE A 325 -1.51 -1.00 -16.17
N PHE A 326 -0.74 0.08 -16.34
CA PHE A 326 0.54 0.05 -17.00
C PHE A 326 1.55 0.89 -16.22
N GLU A 327 2.83 0.58 -16.39
CA GLU A 327 3.99 1.29 -15.87
C GLU A 327 5.05 1.42 -16.95
N MET A 328 5.75 2.55 -16.93
CA MET A 328 6.99 2.77 -17.65
C MET A 328 7.97 3.46 -16.72
N ALA A 329 9.24 3.07 -16.79
CA ALA A 329 10.32 3.66 -16.00
C ALA A 329 11.52 3.97 -16.92
N PRO A 330 11.44 5.07 -17.69
CA PRO A 330 12.52 5.52 -18.54
C PRO A 330 13.74 5.98 -17.76
N VAL A 331 14.92 5.55 -18.20
CA VAL A 331 16.21 6.04 -17.68
C VAL A 331 16.66 7.23 -18.52
N VAL A 332 16.62 8.42 -17.93
CA VAL A 332 16.90 9.69 -18.66
C VAL A 332 18.33 10.20 -18.44
N ALA A 333 19.05 9.67 -17.44
CA ALA A 333 20.47 9.94 -17.20
C ALA A 333 21.12 8.73 -16.52
N GLY A 334 22.44 8.57 -16.68
CA GLY A 334 23.21 7.46 -16.10
C GLY A 334 23.10 6.13 -16.87
N SER A 335 22.53 6.13 -18.07
CA SER A 335 22.32 4.94 -18.90
C SER A 335 23.60 4.22 -19.34
N ASN A 336 24.74 4.92 -19.33
CA ASN A 336 26.02 4.38 -19.79
C ASN A 336 26.65 3.40 -18.80
N THR A 337 26.32 3.52 -17.51
CA THR A 337 26.91 2.74 -16.43
C THR A 337 25.90 1.82 -15.73
N VAL A 338 24.61 1.95 -16.01
CA VAL A 338 23.55 1.17 -15.34
C VAL A 338 23.46 -0.28 -15.81
N LEU A 339 23.28 -1.21 -14.87
CA LEU A 339 23.19 -2.64 -15.15
C LEU A 339 21.82 -3.20 -14.70
N PRO A 340 20.89 -3.52 -15.62
CA PRO A 340 19.65 -4.18 -15.26
C PRO A 340 19.89 -5.62 -14.78
N VAL A 341 18.99 -6.13 -13.92
CA VAL A 341 19.06 -7.52 -13.45
C VAL A 341 18.93 -8.48 -14.62
N GLY A 342 19.88 -9.41 -14.72
CA GLY A 342 19.97 -10.36 -15.84
C GLY A 342 20.42 -9.73 -17.16
N GLY A 343 20.94 -8.50 -17.14
CA GLY A 343 21.75 -7.94 -18.22
C GLY A 343 23.19 -8.47 -18.17
N THR A 344 23.89 -8.38 -19.29
CA THR A 344 25.33 -8.65 -19.37
C THR A 344 26.13 -7.44 -18.91
N ALA A 345 27.28 -7.66 -18.27
CA ALA A 345 28.19 -6.60 -17.88
C ALA A 345 28.53 -5.70 -19.09
N ILE A 346 28.48 -4.38 -18.88
CA ILE A 346 28.69 -3.39 -19.93
C ILE A 346 30.16 -3.47 -20.38
N LYS A 347 30.41 -3.81 -21.65
CA LYS A 347 31.62 -3.31 -22.33
C LYS A 347 31.33 -1.85 -22.71
N ILE A 348 32.19 -0.93 -22.27
CA ILE A 348 32.08 0.52 -22.55
C ILE A 348 31.74 0.71 -24.04
N GLY A 349 30.61 1.37 -24.34
CA GLY A 349 30.16 1.68 -25.71
C GLY A 349 29.08 0.77 -26.32
N GLN A 350 28.51 -0.18 -25.57
CA GLN A 350 27.42 -1.07 -26.07
C GLN A 350 26.24 -1.24 -25.07
N PRO A 351 25.66 -0.17 -24.47
CA PRO A 351 24.54 -0.35 -23.55
C PRO A 351 23.26 -0.70 -24.34
N ARG A 352 22.84 -1.98 -24.32
CA ARG A 352 21.44 -2.34 -24.59
C ARG A 352 20.69 -2.37 -23.27
N ILE A 353 20.44 -1.19 -22.71
CA ILE A 353 19.43 -1.05 -21.66
C ILE A 353 18.09 -0.78 -22.32
N TYR A 354 17.03 -1.38 -21.80
CA TYR A 354 15.67 -1.04 -22.20
C TYR A 354 15.00 -0.34 -21.03
N ASP A 355 14.13 0.62 -21.32
CA ASP A 355 13.28 1.18 -20.27
C ASP A 355 12.39 0.08 -19.69
N ALA A 356 12.19 0.09 -18.38
CA ALA A 356 11.35 -0.91 -17.74
C ALA A 356 9.87 -0.62 -18.06
N PHE A 357 9.16 -1.63 -18.54
CA PHE A 357 7.75 -1.58 -18.90
C PHE A 357 7.00 -2.72 -18.22
N THR A 358 5.79 -2.43 -17.73
CA THR A 358 4.88 -3.43 -17.15
C THR A 358 3.46 -3.08 -17.54
N PHE A 359 2.64 -4.07 -17.84
CA PHE A 359 1.18 -3.90 -17.95
C PHE A 359 0.47 -5.13 -17.38
N GLY A 360 -0.70 -4.92 -16.81
CA GLY A 360 -1.39 -6.02 -16.16
C GLY A 360 -2.77 -5.69 -15.63
N LEU A 361 -3.30 -6.67 -14.90
CA LEU A 361 -4.58 -6.61 -14.20
C LEU A 361 -4.34 -6.46 -12.71
N GLU A 362 -5.12 -5.59 -12.07
CA GLU A 362 -5.23 -5.45 -10.62
C GLU A 362 -6.60 -5.97 -10.17
N HIS A 363 -6.61 -6.91 -9.23
CA HIS A 363 -7.82 -7.35 -8.52
C HIS A 363 -7.67 -7.00 -7.04
N SER A 364 -8.54 -6.13 -6.53
CA SER A 364 -8.63 -5.78 -5.11
C SER A 364 -9.81 -6.48 -4.46
N ILE A 365 -9.56 -7.25 -3.41
CA ILE A 365 -10.61 -7.95 -2.65
C ILE A 365 -10.15 -8.18 -1.21
N GLY A 366 -11.00 -7.87 -0.23
CA GLY A 366 -10.80 -8.36 1.14
C GLY A 366 -9.40 -8.07 1.71
N GLY A 367 -8.85 -6.87 1.48
CA GLY A 367 -7.57 -6.43 2.04
C GLY A 367 -6.37 -6.97 1.27
N HIS A 368 -6.63 -7.67 0.17
CA HIS A 368 -5.66 -8.14 -0.78
C HIS A 368 -5.68 -7.26 -2.04
N VAL A 369 -4.49 -7.04 -2.58
CA VAL A 369 -4.31 -6.50 -3.93
C VAL A 369 -3.50 -7.53 -4.71
N PHE A 370 -4.13 -8.13 -5.72
CA PHE A 370 -3.50 -9.07 -6.64
C PHE A 370 -3.14 -8.33 -7.91
N HIS A 371 -1.88 -8.45 -8.33
CA HIS A 371 -1.45 -8.03 -9.67
C HIS A 371 -1.07 -9.27 -10.46
N LEU A 372 -1.56 -9.38 -11.69
CA LEU A 372 -1.04 -10.31 -12.70
C LEU A 372 -0.60 -9.48 -13.89
N TYR A 373 0.65 -9.58 -14.30
CA TYR A 373 1.23 -8.66 -15.26
C TYR A 373 2.27 -9.31 -16.17
N ALA A 374 2.51 -8.65 -17.30
CA ALA A 374 3.63 -8.89 -18.20
C ALA A 374 4.59 -7.70 -18.15
N THR A 375 5.89 -7.98 -18.22
CA THR A 375 6.95 -6.97 -18.03
C THR A 375 8.22 -7.37 -18.78
N ASN A 376 9.07 -6.41 -19.12
CA ASN A 376 10.38 -6.67 -19.74
C ASN A 376 11.55 -6.67 -18.72
N SER A 377 11.29 -6.48 -17.42
CA SER A 377 12.31 -6.43 -16.37
C SER A 377 12.30 -7.66 -15.45
N LEU A 378 13.48 -8.14 -15.04
CA LEU A 378 13.65 -9.12 -13.96
C LEU A 378 13.74 -8.45 -12.57
N GLY A 379 13.86 -7.13 -12.53
CA GLY A 379 13.93 -6.37 -11.29
C GLY A 379 12.65 -6.48 -10.49
N LEU A 380 12.81 -6.67 -9.18
CA LEU A 380 11.71 -6.73 -8.21
C LEU A 380 11.78 -5.58 -7.21
N THR A 381 12.99 -5.12 -6.88
CA THR A 381 13.24 -4.06 -5.91
C THR A 381 13.29 -2.68 -6.58
N PRO A 382 13.15 -1.57 -5.84
CA PRO A 382 13.17 -0.23 -6.43
C PRO A 382 14.45 0.05 -7.23
N SER A 383 15.64 -0.25 -6.70
CA SER A 383 16.90 -0.01 -7.45
C SER A 383 16.94 -0.83 -8.73
N GLN A 384 16.52 -2.10 -8.68
CA GLN A 384 16.56 -3.00 -9.82
C GLN A 384 15.61 -2.59 -10.95
N VAL A 385 14.46 -2.01 -10.60
CA VAL A 385 13.48 -1.49 -11.58
C VAL A 385 13.97 -0.17 -12.17
N MET A 386 14.57 0.69 -11.34
CA MET A 386 15.19 1.95 -11.79
C MET A 386 16.40 1.72 -12.70
N SER A 387 17.05 0.55 -12.60
CA SER A 387 18.10 0.12 -13.52
C SER A 387 17.62 -0.35 -14.89
N GLY A 388 16.31 -0.40 -15.12
CA GLY A 388 15.68 -0.72 -16.41
C GLY A 388 15.26 -2.18 -16.60
N GLY A 389 14.91 -2.50 -17.85
CA GLY A 389 14.53 -3.82 -18.34
C GLY A 389 15.68 -4.53 -19.04
N ASN A 390 15.70 -5.86 -18.95
CA ASN A 390 16.71 -6.70 -19.61
C ASN A 390 16.20 -7.34 -20.91
N LEU A 391 14.95 -7.09 -21.29
CA LEU A 391 14.37 -7.51 -22.57
C LEU A 391 13.87 -6.31 -23.37
N ASP A 392 13.91 -6.46 -24.69
CA ASP A 392 13.33 -5.50 -25.61
C ASP A 392 11.80 -5.67 -25.67
N PHE A 393 11.07 -4.74 -25.07
CA PHE A 393 9.61 -4.74 -25.11
C PHE A 393 9.05 -4.59 -26.53
N LEU A 394 9.68 -3.78 -27.38
CA LEU A 394 9.20 -3.50 -28.74
C LEU A 394 9.31 -4.73 -29.64
N ASN A 395 10.27 -5.62 -29.35
CA ASN A 395 10.43 -6.91 -30.00
C ASN A 395 9.72 -8.05 -29.25
N GLY A 396 8.66 -7.74 -28.48
CA GLY A 396 7.84 -8.74 -27.79
C GLY A 396 8.50 -9.39 -26.57
N GLY A 397 9.64 -8.85 -26.11
CA GLY A 397 10.40 -9.34 -24.97
C GLY A 397 9.70 -9.09 -23.64
N LEU A 398 8.85 -10.04 -23.26
CA LEU A 398 8.06 -9.99 -22.04
C LEU A 398 8.18 -11.31 -21.27
N ARG A 399 7.95 -11.20 -19.96
CA ARG A 399 7.80 -12.30 -19.02
C ARG A 399 6.60 -12.04 -18.12
N LEU A 400 6.07 -13.09 -17.50
CA LEU A 400 4.97 -12.97 -16.55
C LEU A 400 5.49 -12.69 -15.13
N GLY A 401 4.63 -12.08 -14.33
CA GLY A 401 4.82 -11.90 -12.91
C GLY A 401 3.50 -11.66 -12.19
N PHE A 402 3.54 -11.80 -10.87
CA PHE A 402 2.41 -11.43 -10.03
C PHE A 402 2.88 -10.75 -8.75
N ASN A 403 2.01 -9.95 -8.15
CA ASN A 403 2.19 -9.46 -6.80
C ASN A 403 0.95 -9.80 -5.97
N ILE A 404 1.15 -10.06 -4.69
CA ILE A 404 0.07 -10.14 -3.71
C ILE A 404 0.47 -9.23 -2.56
N TYR A 405 -0.34 -8.22 -2.31
CA TYR A 405 -0.28 -7.42 -1.08
C TYR A 405 -1.37 -7.89 -0.15
N ARG A 406 -1.08 -7.98 1.14
CA ARG A 406 -2.06 -8.25 2.18
C ARG A 406 -1.81 -7.34 3.37
N ALA A 407 -2.82 -6.53 3.71
CA ALA A 407 -2.84 -5.83 4.99
C ALA A 407 -3.27 -6.81 6.10
N MET A 408 -2.54 -6.79 7.21
CA MET A 408 -2.70 -7.66 8.37
C MET A 408 -2.87 -6.77 9.61
N ARG A 409 -3.81 -7.07 10.49
CA ARG A 409 -3.98 -6.30 11.74
C ARG A 409 -2.97 -6.74 12.80
N LEU A 410 -2.57 -5.77 13.63
CA LEU A 410 -1.78 -5.97 14.84
C LEU A 410 -2.75 -5.97 16.04
N GLY A 411 -3.17 -7.15 16.48
CA GLY A 411 -4.17 -7.35 17.55
C GLY A 411 -5.02 -8.59 17.25
N TRP A 412 -5.24 -9.43 18.26
CA TRP A 412 -5.97 -10.71 18.17
C TRP A 412 -7.47 -10.52 18.39
#